data_AF-R5PS36-F1
#
_entry.id   AF-R5PS36-F1
#
_cell.length_a   1.000
_cell.length_b   1.000
_cell.length_c   1.000
_cell.angle_alpha   90.00
_cell.angle_beta   90.00
_cell.angle_gamma   90.00
#
_symmetry.space_group_name_H-M   'P 1'
#
loop_
_entity.id
_entity.type
_entity.pdbx_description
1 polymer ?
#
loop_
_entity_poly.entity_id
_entity_poly.type
_entity_poly.pdbx_seq_one_letter_code
_entity_poly.pdbx_strand_id
1 'polypeptide(L)'
;MKKKYLKLKENKKKIHITESQYMNIFENMENEIRTENPDGTVEIDNFDLISSMMNEDQNGDKVYFCQIVRRQKDNPQFYYAYNAADYLTYYLFHSSQELLSAKDEIKTICKKFNARAMFYLNPRSASQVNNYVNNVLLPKLEGIRGGERTPDNIARRNKDKSLEKYRSEWGHEEEIAYGESKDNDLKFPGRDICHVDVDSDDPQKIQTTIDFLKKAGVDVIIDDGNNTNGSNAYRSMNNGLHVICPDKNQVRGIDFSVVDKGVYMGRWASVSVEIDKSVLLYALATPNGYDIQNKIQDRKYQAFLKTGNRHQEHYK
;
A
#
# COMPACT_ATOMS: atom_id res chain seq x y z
N MET A 1 9.48 -40.37 -34.67
CA MET A 1 8.80 -39.31 -35.44
C MET A 1 7.95 -38.47 -34.51
N LYS A 2 8.09 -37.14 -34.57
CA LYS A 2 7.62 -36.15 -33.59
C LYS A 2 6.09 -36.02 -33.52
N LYS A 3 5.54 -35.98 -32.30
CA LYS A 3 4.14 -35.61 -32.01
C LYS A 3 3.86 -34.17 -32.47
N LYS A 4 2.79 -34.01 -33.27
CA LYS A 4 2.31 -32.74 -33.84
C LYS A 4 1.51 -32.00 -32.76
N TYR A 5 2.08 -30.96 -32.16
CA TYR A 5 1.33 -30.10 -31.22
C TYR A 5 0.35 -29.21 -31.99
N LEU A 6 -0.94 -29.27 -31.64
CA LEU A 6 -1.92 -28.26 -32.06
C LEU A 6 -1.51 -26.91 -31.46
N LYS A 7 -1.20 -25.92 -32.32
CA LYS A 7 -1.16 -24.52 -31.92
C LYS A 7 -2.59 -24.02 -31.75
N LEU A 8 -2.98 -23.69 -30.52
CA LEU A 8 -4.16 -22.86 -30.27
C LEU A 8 -3.93 -21.48 -30.91
N LYS A 9 -4.85 -21.05 -31.79
CA LYS A 9 -4.84 -19.70 -32.36
C LYS A 9 -5.21 -18.70 -31.28
N GLU A 10 -4.34 -17.72 -31.01
CA GLU A 10 -4.68 -16.54 -30.21
C GLU A 10 -5.85 -15.80 -30.89
N ASN A 11 -7.03 -15.85 -30.28
CA ASN A 11 -8.14 -15.00 -30.66
C ASN A 11 -8.01 -13.67 -29.89
N LYS A 12 -7.17 -12.75 -30.39
CA LYS A 12 -7.10 -11.38 -29.89
C LYS A 12 -8.34 -10.61 -30.36
N LYS A 13 -9.47 -10.76 -29.68
CA LYS A 13 -10.49 -9.70 -29.67
C LYS A 13 -9.86 -8.51 -28.92
N LYS A 14 -9.28 -7.57 -29.66
CA LYS A 14 -9.00 -6.23 -29.12
C LYS A 14 -10.35 -5.61 -28.82
N ILE A 15 -10.69 -5.49 -27.54
CA ILE A 15 -11.82 -4.68 -27.10
C ILE A 15 -11.42 -3.24 -27.40
N HIS A 16 -12.06 -2.61 -28.37
CA HIS A 16 -11.92 -1.17 -28.60
C HIS A 16 -12.85 -0.46 -27.63
N ILE A 17 -12.27 0.12 -26.58
CA ILE A 17 -12.93 1.12 -25.75
C ILE A 17 -12.83 2.44 -26.50
N THR A 18 -13.97 3.10 -26.68
CA THR A 18 -14.04 4.43 -27.32
C THR A 18 -13.53 5.50 -26.36
N GLU A 19 -13.03 6.61 -26.89
CA GLU A 19 -12.62 7.77 -26.09
C GLU A 19 -13.75 8.27 -25.18
N SER A 20 -15.01 8.24 -25.63
CA SER A 20 -16.17 8.55 -24.79
C SER A 20 -16.37 7.55 -23.64
N GLN A 21 -16.11 6.26 -23.86
CA GLN A 21 -16.18 5.26 -22.78
C GLN A 21 -15.00 5.42 -21.80
N TYR A 22 -13.83 5.82 -22.30
CA TYR A 22 -12.68 6.20 -21.48
C TYR A 22 -13.03 7.40 -20.60
N MET A 23 -13.52 8.51 -21.19
CA MET A 23 -13.87 9.72 -20.44
C MET A 23 -15.03 9.49 -19.46
N ASN A 24 -16.08 8.72 -19.79
CA ASN A 24 -17.16 8.38 -18.85
C ASN A 24 -16.67 7.60 -17.61
N ILE A 25 -15.59 6.80 -17.74
CA ILE A 25 -14.97 6.14 -16.58
C ILE A 25 -14.37 7.22 -15.66
N PHE A 26 -13.72 8.24 -16.22
CA PHE A 26 -13.12 9.34 -15.47
C PHE A 26 -14.09 10.42 -15.00
N GLU A 27 -15.22 10.66 -15.65
CA GLU A 27 -16.19 11.69 -15.26
C GLU A 27 -16.72 11.49 -13.83
N ASN A 28 -16.77 10.25 -13.32
CA ASN A 28 -17.11 9.96 -11.92
C ASN A 28 -15.89 9.95 -10.98
N MET A 29 -14.68 10.02 -11.53
CA MET A 29 -13.39 10.04 -10.84
C MET A 29 -12.74 11.44 -10.84
N GLU A 30 -13.26 12.40 -11.61
CA GLU A 30 -12.71 13.76 -11.73
C GLU A 30 -12.84 14.60 -10.46
N ASN A 31 -13.66 14.17 -9.50
CA ASN A 31 -13.87 14.89 -8.26
C ASN A 31 -12.90 14.48 -7.13
N GLU A 32 -11.95 13.56 -7.35
CA GLU A 32 -11.08 12.95 -6.30
C GLU A 32 -10.27 13.93 -5.41
N ILE A 33 -10.04 13.56 -4.13
CA ILE A 33 -9.03 14.19 -3.23
C ILE A 33 -7.61 13.76 -3.61
N ARG A 34 -7.22 14.04 -4.85
CA ARG A 34 -5.83 13.99 -5.29
C ARG A 34 -5.50 15.32 -5.94
N THR A 35 -4.76 16.15 -5.23
CA THR A 35 -4.38 17.46 -5.74
C THR A 35 -3.07 17.36 -6.48
N GLU A 36 -3.11 17.48 -7.82
CA GLU A 36 -1.89 17.73 -8.61
C GLU A 36 -1.52 19.20 -8.52
N ASN A 37 -0.33 19.48 -7.98
CA ASN A 37 0.19 20.83 -7.90
C ASN A 37 0.95 21.22 -9.16
N PRO A 38 1.07 22.53 -9.48
CA PRO A 38 1.79 23.00 -10.66
C PRO A 38 3.27 22.59 -10.74
N ASP A 39 3.89 22.23 -9.62
CA ASP A 39 5.26 21.74 -9.53
C ASP A 39 5.40 20.23 -9.79
N GLY A 40 4.31 19.55 -10.13
CA GLY A 40 4.24 18.11 -10.37
C GLY A 40 4.19 17.27 -9.09
N THR A 41 4.08 17.88 -7.92
CA THR A 41 3.78 17.13 -6.69
C THR A 41 2.30 16.75 -6.64
N VAL A 42 2.01 15.66 -5.96
CA VAL A 42 0.66 15.16 -5.72
C VAL A 42 0.42 15.13 -4.21
N GLU A 43 -0.67 15.74 -3.76
CA GLU A 43 -1.17 15.64 -2.39
C GLU A 43 -2.28 14.59 -2.30
N ILE A 44 -2.18 13.71 -1.30
CA ILE A 44 -3.24 12.81 -0.86
C ILE A 44 -3.48 13.10 0.61
N ASP A 45 -4.74 13.33 0.99
CA ASP A 45 -5.17 13.65 2.36
C ASP A 45 -6.43 12.84 2.69
N ASN A 46 -6.23 11.66 3.28
CA ASN A 46 -7.29 10.73 3.62
C ASN A 46 -7.68 10.78 5.10
N PHE A 47 -7.40 11.88 5.80
CA PHE A 47 -7.71 11.98 7.24
C PHE A 47 -9.19 11.80 7.50
N ASP A 48 -10.04 12.46 6.73
CA ASP A 48 -11.49 12.44 6.94
C ASP A 48 -12.04 11.05 6.62
N LEU A 49 -11.67 10.49 5.46
CA LEU A 49 -11.96 9.12 5.05
C LEU A 49 -11.60 8.09 6.13
N ILE A 50 -10.33 8.07 6.55
CA ILE A 50 -9.83 7.07 7.50
C ILE A 50 -10.46 7.28 8.89
N SER A 51 -10.64 8.53 9.32
CA SER A 51 -11.26 8.84 10.61
C SER A 51 -12.70 8.32 10.70
N SER A 52 -13.45 8.35 9.59
CA SER A 52 -14.83 7.83 9.53
C SER A 52 -14.92 6.31 9.67
N MET A 53 -13.82 5.60 9.42
CA MET A 53 -13.73 4.14 9.51
C MET A 53 -13.19 3.65 10.86
N MET A 54 -12.75 4.56 11.73
CA MET A 54 -12.24 4.21 13.05
C MET A 54 -13.41 3.93 13.99
N ASN A 55 -13.31 2.79 14.68
CA ASN A 55 -14.17 2.44 15.81
C ASN A 55 -13.44 2.73 17.12
N GLU A 56 -14.14 3.38 18.05
CA GLU A 56 -13.65 3.58 19.42
C GLU A 56 -13.65 2.25 20.18
N ASP A 57 -12.57 1.98 20.91
CA ASP A 57 -12.51 0.83 21.81
C ASP A 57 -12.96 1.20 23.21
N GLN A 58 -14.12 0.68 23.61
CA GLN A 58 -14.70 0.91 24.93
C GLN A 58 -13.81 0.43 26.09
N ASN A 59 -12.88 -0.49 25.83
CA ASN A 59 -11.96 -1.02 26.85
C ASN A 59 -10.61 -0.30 26.91
N GLY A 60 -10.30 0.58 25.93
CA GLY A 60 -9.07 1.36 25.87
C GLY A 60 -7.78 0.57 25.67
N ASP A 61 -7.81 -0.73 25.34
CA ASP A 61 -6.60 -1.52 25.06
C ASP A 61 -6.20 -1.45 23.57
N LYS A 62 -7.15 -1.13 22.69
CA LYS A 62 -6.89 -1.12 21.25
C LYS A 62 -6.48 0.27 20.74
N VAL A 63 -5.46 0.26 19.89
CA VAL A 63 -4.91 1.43 19.22
C VAL A 63 -4.83 1.22 17.71
N TYR A 64 -5.04 2.29 16.97
CA TYR A 64 -4.65 2.41 15.57
C TYR A 64 -3.21 2.86 15.51
N PHE A 65 -2.48 2.33 14.53
CA PHE A 65 -1.06 2.57 14.38
C PHE A 65 -0.80 3.33 13.08
N CYS A 66 -0.02 4.41 13.18
CA CYS A 66 0.39 5.20 12.03
C CYS A 66 1.92 5.33 12.04
N GLN A 67 2.55 5.12 10.88
CA GLN A 67 3.98 5.29 10.70
C GLN A 67 4.26 6.37 9.67
N ILE A 68 5.19 7.27 9.98
CA ILE A 68 5.71 8.20 8.99
C ILE A 68 6.97 7.61 8.39
N VAL A 69 6.93 7.34 7.08
CA VAL A 69 8.01 6.66 6.36
C VAL A 69 8.45 7.45 5.15
N ARG A 70 9.76 7.55 4.96
CA ARG A 70 10.37 8.12 3.77
C ARG A 70 10.81 6.99 2.85
N ARG A 71 10.12 6.79 1.74
CA ARG A 71 10.38 5.66 0.84
C ARG A 71 11.49 5.99 -0.16
N GLN A 72 12.31 5.00 -0.47
CA GLN A 72 13.38 5.05 -1.50
C GLN A 72 12.83 5.48 -2.85
N LYS A 73 11.65 4.98 -3.22
CA LYS A 73 11.04 5.29 -4.51
C LYS A 73 10.77 6.79 -4.66
N ASP A 74 10.34 7.45 -3.59
CA ASP A 74 10.07 8.89 -3.59
C ASP A 74 11.33 9.72 -3.30
N ASN A 75 12.40 9.06 -2.86
CA ASN A 75 13.65 9.69 -2.45
C ASN A 75 14.88 8.91 -2.98
N PRO A 76 15.06 8.85 -4.32
CA PRO A 76 16.09 8.02 -4.93
C PRO A 76 17.53 8.45 -4.59
N GLN A 77 17.71 9.68 -4.11
CA GLN A 77 19.00 10.25 -3.69
C GLN A 77 19.56 9.66 -2.39
N PHE A 78 18.71 9.05 -1.55
CA PHE A 78 19.16 8.37 -0.34
C PHE A 78 19.30 6.88 -0.61
N TYR A 79 20.12 6.17 0.16
CA TYR A 79 20.14 4.71 0.13
C TYR A 79 19.61 4.18 1.46
N TYR A 80 18.52 3.43 1.39
CA TYR A 80 17.96 2.73 2.54
C TYR A 80 18.31 1.25 2.47
N ALA A 81 19.07 0.77 3.47
CA ALA A 81 19.24 -0.66 3.66
C ALA A 81 17.93 -1.26 4.17
N TYR A 82 17.49 -2.37 3.58
CA TYR A 82 16.29 -3.15 3.93
C TYR A 82 14.95 -2.42 3.70
N ASN A 83 14.01 -3.10 3.01
CA ASN A 83 12.67 -2.64 2.60
C ASN A 83 12.55 -1.27 1.90
N ALA A 84 13.67 -0.64 1.55
CA ALA A 84 13.73 0.58 0.76
C ALA A 84 12.93 1.73 1.39
N ALA A 85 12.99 1.89 2.72
CA ALA A 85 12.36 2.98 3.46
C ALA A 85 13.17 3.42 4.69
N ASP A 86 12.95 4.64 5.13
CA ASP A 86 13.49 5.23 6.35
C ASP A 86 12.34 5.65 7.28
N TYR A 87 12.33 5.14 8.50
CA TYR A 87 11.29 5.39 9.49
C TYR A 87 11.54 6.74 10.16
N LEU A 88 10.52 7.61 10.21
CA LEU A 88 10.64 8.97 10.73
C LEU A 88 10.14 9.10 12.17
N THR A 89 8.90 8.69 12.37
CA THR A 89 8.19 8.69 13.65
C THR A 89 6.97 7.77 13.53
N TYR A 90 6.23 7.60 14.62
CA TYR A 90 4.98 6.85 14.66
C TYR A 90 3.98 7.52 15.60
N TYR A 91 2.70 7.17 15.45
CA TYR A 91 1.60 7.60 16.30
C TYR A 91 0.74 6.41 16.69
N LEU A 92 0.15 6.49 17.88
CA LEU A 92 -0.89 5.58 18.37
C LEU A 92 -2.15 6.41 18.63
N PHE A 93 -3.27 5.99 18.07
CA PHE A 93 -4.54 6.68 18.18
C PHE A 93 -5.60 5.76 18.78
N HIS A 94 -6.36 6.25 19.74
CA HIS A 94 -7.50 5.55 20.35
C HIS A 94 -8.83 6.00 19.76
N SER A 95 -8.86 7.14 19.08
CA SER A 95 -10.09 7.73 18.51
C SER A 95 -9.81 8.51 17.23
N SER A 96 -10.86 8.73 16.45
CA SER A 96 -10.86 9.62 15.29
C SER A 96 -10.46 11.06 15.69
N GLN A 97 -10.89 11.52 16.86
CA GLN A 97 -10.56 12.85 17.37
C GLN A 97 -9.05 13.04 17.60
N GLU A 98 -8.38 12.03 18.18
CA GLU A 98 -6.92 12.06 18.34
C GLU A 98 -6.20 12.09 16.99
N LEU A 99 -6.63 11.27 16.02
CA LEU A 99 -6.08 11.29 14.66
C LEU A 99 -6.22 12.69 14.02
N LEU A 100 -7.41 13.28 14.06
CA LEU A 100 -7.66 14.60 13.47
C LEU A 100 -6.87 15.70 14.18
N SER A 101 -6.68 15.61 15.49
CA SER A 101 -5.84 16.57 16.24
C SER A 101 -4.36 16.57 15.81
N ALA A 102 -3.86 15.43 15.31
CA ALA A 102 -2.48 15.27 14.86
C ALA A 102 -2.28 15.62 13.37
N LYS A 103 -3.36 16.00 12.65
CA LYS A 103 -3.37 16.22 11.19
C LYS A 103 -2.29 17.21 10.75
N ASP A 104 -2.27 18.39 11.34
CA ASP A 104 -1.33 19.46 10.93
C ASP A 104 0.14 19.09 11.21
N GLU A 105 0.40 18.41 12.34
CA GLU A 105 1.74 17.93 12.67
C GLU A 105 2.22 16.87 11.67
N ILE A 106 1.39 15.86 11.40
CA ILE A 106 1.71 14.79 10.44
C ILE A 106 1.96 15.36 9.05
N LYS A 107 1.09 16.27 8.58
CA LYS A 107 1.27 16.96 7.30
C LYS A 107 2.59 17.72 7.28
N THR A 108 2.91 18.45 8.34
CA THR A 108 4.17 19.21 8.47
C THR A 108 5.39 18.30 8.37
N ILE A 109 5.42 17.17 9.09
CA ILE A 109 6.54 16.22 9.03
C ILE A 109 6.66 15.61 7.63
N CYS A 110 5.56 15.16 7.05
CA CYS A 110 5.56 14.55 5.72
C CYS A 110 6.07 15.52 4.64
N LYS A 111 5.61 16.78 4.66
CA LYS A 111 6.08 17.85 3.76
C LYS A 111 7.57 18.12 3.96
N LYS A 112 8.01 18.29 5.22
CA LYS A 112 9.42 18.60 5.54
C LYS A 112 10.40 17.53 5.07
N PHE A 113 10.00 16.26 5.13
CA PHE A 113 10.91 15.14 4.87
C PHE A 113 10.60 14.38 3.56
N ASN A 114 9.66 14.85 2.74
CA ASN A 114 9.19 14.13 1.55
C ASN A 114 8.83 12.66 1.87
N ALA A 115 7.93 12.52 2.85
CA ALA A 115 7.54 11.26 3.46
C ALA A 115 6.03 11.00 3.34
N ARG A 116 5.63 9.78 3.68
CA ARG A 116 4.24 9.31 3.67
C ARG A 116 3.81 8.94 5.08
N ALA A 117 2.58 9.26 5.44
CA ALA A 117 1.91 8.71 6.59
C ALA A 117 1.17 7.43 6.17
N MET A 118 1.57 6.30 6.74
CA MET A 118 1.02 4.98 6.49
C MET A 118 0.20 4.56 7.70
N PHE A 119 -1.10 4.34 7.52
CA PHE A 119 -2.05 4.09 8.60
C PHE A 119 -2.62 2.69 8.51
N TYR A 120 -2.65 1.98 9.62
CA TYR A 120 -3.18 0.62 9.65
C TYR A 120 -4.60 0.62 10.24
N LEU A 121 -5.57 0.21 9.42
CA LEU A 121 -7.00 0.29 9.74
C LEU A 121 -7.50 -0.76 10.74
N ASN A 122 -6.80 -1.89 10.93
CA ASN A 122 -7.19 -2.82 11.98
C ASN A 122 -6.59 -2.39 13.33
N PRO A 123 -7.42 -2.18 14.38
CA PRO A 123 -6.95 -1.77 15.69
C PRO A 123 -6.23 -2.91 16.43
N ARG A 124 -5.17 -2.61 17.20
CA ARG A 124 -4.25 -3.60 17.81
C ARG A 124 -4.12 -3.38 19.31
N SER A 125 -3.71 -4.39 20.07
CA SER A 125 -3.37 -4.16 21.48
C SER A 125 -2.20 -3.20 21.59
N ALA A 126 -2.35 -2.17 22.43
CA ALA A 126 -1.32 -1.18 22.72
C ALA A 126 -0.03 -1.85 23.21
N SER A 127 -0.15 -2.90 24.03
CA SER A 127 0.98 -3.68 24.54
C SER A 127 1.84 -4.27 23.42
N GLN A 128 1.22 -4.80 22.37
CA GLN A 128 1.90 -5.43 21.25
C GLN A 128 2.59 -4.39 20.36
N VAL A 129 1.90 -3.29 20.09
CA VAL A 129 2.49 -2.19 19.29
C VAL A 129 3.67 -1.57 20.03
N ASN A 130 3.54 -1.33 21.34
CA ASN A 130 4.62 -0.82 22.17
C ASN A 130 5.84 -1.77 22.18
N ASN A 131 5.61 -3.08 22.22
CA ASN A 131 6.69 -4.06 22.13
C ASN A 131 7.45 -3.95 20.80
N TYR A 132 6.72 -3.86 19.68
CA TYR A 132 7.31 -3.67 18.35
C TYR A 132 8.07 -2.34 18.25
N VAL A 133 7.45 -1.25 18.71
CA VAL A 133 8.04 0.07 18.74
C VAL A 133 9.37 0.06 19.50
N ASN A 134 9.39 -0.46 20.72
CA ASN A 134 10.56 -0.39 21.59
C ASN A 134 11.70 -1.31 21.15
N ASN A 135 11.38 -2.47 20.56
CA ASN A 135 12.39 -3.45 20.19
C ASN A 135 12.81 -3.38 18.72
N VAL A 136 12.01 -2.74 17.85
CA VAL A 136 12.30 -2.68 16.41
C VAL A 136 12.34 -1.24 15.88
N LEU A 137 11.32 -0.42 16.12
CA LEU A 137 11.27 0.92 15.52
C LEU A 137 12.19 1.92 16.19
N LEU A 138 12.14 2.05 17.52
CA LEU A 138 12.98 2.97 18.27
C LEU A 138 14.46 2.66 18.04
N PRO A 139 14.94 1.40 18.06
CA PRO A 139 16.32 1.12 17.69
C PRO A 139 16.70 1.58 16.27
N LYS A 140 15.76 1.53 15.31
CA LYS A 140 15.96 2.08 13.95
C LYS A 140 16.01 3.61 13.94
N LEU A 141 15.24 4.26 14.82
CA LEU A 141 15.22 5.71 15.01
C LEU A 141 16.44 6.21 15.80
N GLU A 142 16.83 5.55 16.88
CA GLU A 142 17.92 5.91 17.81
C GLU A 142 19.31 5.67 17.23
N GLY A 143 19.46 4.84 16.18
CA GLY A 143 20.65 4.84 15.33
C GLY A 143 20.99 6.23 14.75
N ILE A 144 20.02 7.15 14.77
CA ILE A 144 20.15 8.59 14.56
C ILE A 144 20.45 9.28 15.91
N ARG A 145 21.55 8.91 16.59
CA ARG A 145 21.92 9.54 17.88
C ARG A 145 22.18 11.04 17.73
N GLY A 146 21.56 11.84 18.59
CA GLY A 146 21.72 13.31 18.66
C GLY A 146 20.50 14.11 18.19
N GLY A 147 19.41 13.47 17.75
CA GLY A 147 18.19 14.14 17.30
C GLY A 147 18.27 14.74 15.90
N GLU A 148 19.46 14.82 15.31
CA GLU A 148 19.66 15.38 13.98
C GLU A 148 19.84 14.31 12.90
N ARG A 149 18.99 14.40 11.87
CA ARG A 149 18.97 13.54 10.68
C ARG A 149 20.01 14.00 9.66
N THR A 150 21.28 13.69 9.88
CA THR A 150 22.36 13.94 8.91
C THR A 150 22.59 12.72 8.00
N PRO A 151 23.09 12.91 6.76
CA PRO A 151 23.49 11.80 5.89
C PRO A 151 24.47 10.80 6.56
N ASP A 152 25.35 11.29 7.42
CA ASP A 152 26.34 10.48 8.14
C ASP A 152 25.71 9.57 9.21
N ASN A 153 24.71 10.08 9.95
CA ASN A 153 23.97 9.29 10.93
C ASN A 153 23.20 8.14 10.25
N ILE A 154 22.63 8.38 9.06
CA ILE A 154 21.94 7.36 8.25
C ILE A 154 22.93 6.29 7.75
N ALA A 155 24.12 6.71 7.28
CA ALA A 155 25.14 5.78 6.81
C ALA A 155 25.71 4.92 7.94
N ARG A 156 25.85 5.47 9.16
CA ARG A 156 26.31 4.74 10.34
C ARG A 156 25.28 3.72 10.83
N ARG A 157 23.98 4.07 10.85
CA ARG A 157 22.88 3.12 11.11
C ARG A 157 22.98 1.89 10.21
N ASN A 158 23.15 2.10 8.90
CA ASN A 158 23.23 1.00 7.93
C ASN A 158 24.44 0.06 8.15
N LYS A 159 25.40 0.44 9.01
CA LYS A 159 26.60 -0.34 9.36
C LYS A 159 26.55 -0.96 10.77
N ASP A 160 25.57 -0.63 11.61
CA ASP A 160 25.50 -1.10 12.99
C ASP A 160 24.98 -2.55 13.07
N LYS A 161 25.92 -3.49 13.18
CA LYS A 161 25.63 -4.92 13.30
C LYS A 161 25.00 -5.32 14.65
N SER A 162 25.06 -4.46 15.67
CA SER A 162 24.48 -4.79 16.99
C SER A 162 22.94 -4.91 16.94
N LEU A 163 22.33 -4.28 15.94
CA LEU A 163 20.91 -4.36 15.67
C LEU A 163 20.51 -5.67 14.97
N GLU A 164 21.46 -6.42 14.39
CA GLU A 164 21.20 -7.67 13.65
C GLU A 164 20.59 -8.78 14.52
N LYS A 165 20.66 -8.68 15.86
CA LYS A 165 19.97 -9.60 16.78
C LYS A 165 18.44 -9.53 16.67
N TYR A 166 17.89 -8.41 16.23
CA TYR A 166 16.46 -8.24 15.99
C TYR A 166 16.04 -8.72 14.60
N ARG A 167 16.96 -9.30 13.80
CA ARG A 167 16.72 -9.65 12.39
C ARG A 167 15.61 -10.67 12.18
N SER A 168 15.41 -11.62 13.10
CA SER A 168 14.27 -12.54 13.06
C SER A 168 12.94 -11.82 13.30
N GLU A 169 12.98 -10.69 14.00
CA GLU A 169 11.88 -9.76 14.22
C GLU A 169 11.89 -8.64 13.16
N TRP A 170 12.67 -8.75 12.07
CA TRP A 170 12.73 -7.81 10.94
C TRP A 170 12.09 -8.35 9.67
N GLY A 171 11.23 -9.37 9.77
CA GLY A 171 10.29 -9.69 8.70
C GLY A 171 9.66 -8.40 8.15
N HIS A 172 9.44 -8.32 6.83
CA HIS A 172 9.03 -7.12 6.08
C HIS A 172 8.23 -6.20 6.99
N GLU A 173 8.65 -4.96 7.27
CA GLU A 173 8.21 -4.23 8.49
C GLU A 173 6.69 -4.01 8.64
N GLU A 174 5.93 -4.29 7.58
CA GLU A 174 4.50 -4.59 7.49
C GLU A 174 4.06 -5.85 8.30
N GLU A 175 5.00 -6.68 8.80
CA GLU A 175 4.82 -8.04 9.34
C GLU A 175 4.89 -8.15 10.86
N ILE A 176 5.45 -7.15 11.55
CA ILE A 176 5.79 -7.24 12.98
C ILE A 176 4.76 -6.52 13.86
N ALA A 177 3.64 -6.11 13.28
CA ALA A 177 2.40 -5.98 14.04
C ALA A 177 1.67 -7.34 14.10
N TYR A 178 2.42 -8.44 14.34
CA TYR A 178 2.04 -9.84 14.10
C TYR A 178 1.13 -9.99 12.89
N GLY A 179 1.72 -9.92 11.70
CA GLY A 179 1.17 -10.65 10.58
C GLY A 179 2.06 -10.82 9.37
N GLU A 180 2.57 -12.05 9.18
CA GLU A 180 3.29 -12.46 7.97
C GLU A 180 2.65 -11.90 6.69
N SER A 181 3.45 -11.33 5.78
CA SER A 181 3.06 -11.03 4.39
C SER A 181 3.14 -12.27 3.51
N LYS A 182 2.87 -13.43 4.12
CA LYS A 182 2.36 -14.56 3.36
C LYS A 182 0.86 -14.36 3.37
N ASP A 183 0.22 -14.49 2.23
CA ASP A 183 -1.24 -14.47 2.02
C ASP A 183 -1.98 -15.59 2.81
N ASN A 184 -1.59 -15.85 4.05
CA ASN A 184 -2.08 -16.89 4.94
C ASN A 184 -3.03 -16.24 5.95
N ASP A 185 -4.13 -15.76 5.38
CA ASP A 185 -5.34 -15.20 6.00
C ASP A 185 -5.83 -15.90 7.27
N LEU A 186 -5.61 -17.21 7.39
CA LEU A 186 -5.95 -18.04 8.55
C LEU A 186 -5.22 -17.64 9.84
N LYS A 187 -4.13 -16.88 9.75
CA LYS A 187 -3.33 -16.46 10.92
C LYS A 187 -3.88 -15.22 11.64
N PHE A 188 -4.83 -14.49 11.05
CA PHE A 188 -5.36 -13.23 11.62
C PHE A 188 -6.88 -13.23 11.81
N PRO A 189 -7.43 -14.11 12.66
CA PRO A 189 -8.83 -14.01 13.05
C PRO A 189 -9.08 -12.66 13.73
N GLY A 190 -10.04 -11.87 13.23
CA GLY A 190 -10.38 -10.53 13.76
C GLY A 190 -9.66 -9.33 13.12
N ARG A 191 -8.86 -9.55 12.07
CA ARG A 191 -8.38 -8.49 11.16
C ARG A 191 -9.32 -8.38 9.96
N ASP A 192 -10.48 -7.79 10.15
CA ASP A 192 -11.56 -7.88 9.16
C ASP A 192 -11.37 -6.87 8.01
N ILE A 193 -10.71 -5.74 8.27
CA ILE A 193 -10.47 -4.73 7.25
C ILE A 193 -9.28 -5.13 6.38
N CYS A 194 -9.45 -5.02 5.08
CA CYS A 194 -8.38 -5.09 4.09
C CYS A 194 -8.53 -3.95 3.08
N HIS A 195 -7.60 -3.83 2.14
CA HIS A 195 -7.83 -3.00 0.97
C HIS A 195 -7.44 -3.73 -0.32
N VAL A 196 -8.10 -3.39 -1.42
CA VAL A 196 -7.67 -3.79 -2.75
C VAL A 196 -6.81 -2.68 -3.33
N ASP A 197 -5.55 -3.00 -3.63
CA ASP A 197 -4.59 -2.10 -4.25
C ASP A 197 -4.53 -2.39 -5.75
N VAL A 198 -4.87 -1.39 -6.56
CA VAL A 198 -4.74 -1.41 -8.01
C VAL A 198 -3.51 -0.60 -8.39
N ASP A 199 -2.40 -1.30 -8.55
CA ASP A 199 -1.09 -0.82 -9.00
C ASP A 199 -1.08 -0.51 -10.52
N SER A 200 -2.10 0.21 -11.00
CA SER A 200 -2.21 0.65 -12.39
C SER A 200 -3.13 1.85 -12.54
N ASP A 201 -2.76 2.76 -13.44
CA ASP A 201 -3.57 3.87 -13.94
C ASP A 201 -4.39 3.50 -15.19
N ASP A 202 -4.39 2.22 -15.61
CA ASP A 202 -5.17 1.72 -16.74
C ASP A 202 -6.67 1.69 -16.36
N PRO A 203 -7.52 2.49 -17.03
CA PRO A 203 -8.93 2.60 -16.67
C PRO A 203 -9.70 1.31 -16.88
N GLN A 204 -9.27 0.49 -17.84
CA GLN A 204 -9.91 -0.81 -18.06
C GLN A 204 -9.65 -1.74 -16.87
N LYS A 205 -8.42 -1.72 -16.32
CA LYS A 205 -8.10 -2.52 -15.14
C LYS A 205 -8.85 -2.04 -13.91
N ILE A 206 -8.86 -0.73 -13.68
CA ILE A 206 -9.61 -0.10 -12.59
C ILE A 206 -11.09 -0.47 -12.66
N GLN A 207 -11.73 -0.26 -13.81
CA GLN A 207 -13.15 -0.57 -13.99
C GLN A 207 -13.44 -2.07 -13.80
N THR A 208 -12.58 -2.94 -14.35
CA THR A 208 -12.74 -4.39 -14.19
C THR A 208 -12.64 -4.80 -12.72
N THR A 209 -11.73 -4.21 -11.96
CA THR A 209 -11.61 -4.43 -10.51
C THR A 209 -12.87 -3.97 -9.79
N ILE A 210 -13.36 -2.75 -10.07
CA ILE A 210 -14.61 -2.22 -9.49
C ILE A 210 -15.79 -3.16 -9.78
N ASP A 211 -15.91 -3.67 -11.01
CA ASP A 211 -16.99 -4.58 -11.39
C ASP A 211 -16.94 -5.89 -10.60
N PHE A 212 -15.75 -6.42 -10.32
CA PHE A 212 -15.60 -7.61 -9.47
C PHE A 212 -15.94 -7.34 -8.02
N LEU A 213 -15.52 -6.21 -7.47
CA LEU A 213 -15.85 -5.79 -6.12
C LEU A 213 -17.36 -5.64 -5.94
N LYS A 214 -18.03 -4.97 -6.88
CA LYS A 214 -19.50 -4.83 -6.88
C LYS A 214 -20.22 -6.17 -6.94
N LYS A 215 -19.74 -7.11 -7.77
CA LYS A 215 -20.28 -8.49 -7.82
C LYS A 215 -20.10 -9.25 -6.51
N ALA A 216 -19.06 -8.93 -5.75
CA ALA A 216 -18.81 -9.49 -4.42
C ALA A 216 -19.57 -8.76 -3.30
N GLY A 217 -20.38 -7.75 -3.64
CA GLY A 217 -21.17 -6.97 -2.67
C GLY A 217 -20.42 -5.80 -2.03
N VAL A 218 -19.27 -5.40 -2.60
CA VAL A 218 -18.53 -4.21 -2.17
C VAL A 218 -18.87 -3.04 -3.08
N ASP A 219 -19.61 -2.07 -2.54
CA ASP A 219 -19.79 -0.79 -3.21
C ASP A 219 -18.48 0.00 -3.17
N VAL A 220 -18.08 0.56 -4.31
CA VAL A 220 -16.88 1.39 -4.44
C VAL A 220 -17.33 2.83 -4.57
N ILE A 221 -17.06 3.60 -3.52
CA ILE A 221 -17.40 5.02 -3.40
C ILE A 221 -16.09 5.78 -3.23
N ILE A 222 -15.72 6.52 -4.26
CA ILE A 222 -14.45 7.23 -4.31
C ILE A 222 -14.59 8.55 -3.55
N ASP A 223 -13.65 8.83 -2.67
CA ASP A 223 -13.59 10.10 -1.95
C ASP A 223 -13.22 11.23 -2.91
N ASP A 224 -14.16 12.15 -3.04
CA ASP A 224 -14.18 13.21 -4.01
C ASP A 224 -14.10 14.61 -3.37
N GLY A 225 -13.74 14.67 -2.07
CA GLY A 225 -13.59 15.92 -1.34
C GLY A 225 -14.90 16.65 -1.07
N ASN A 226 -16.01 16.25 -1.70
CA ASN A 226 -17.34 16.79 -1.49
C ASN A 226 -18.21 15.84 -0.66
N ASN A 227 -17.98 14.53 -0.76
CA ASN A 227 -18.67 13.51 0.03
C ASN A 227 -17.70 12.48 0.64
N THR A 228 -17.17 12.81 1.82
CA THR A 228 -16.35 11.87 2.61
C THR A 228 -17.19 10.82 3.33
N ASN A 229 -18.50 11.07 3.50
CA ASN A 229 -19.40 10.18 4.23
C ASN A 229 -19.77 8.95 3.41
N GLY A 230 -19.27 7.79 3.85
CA GLY A 230 -19.51 6.50 3.19
C GLY A 230 -18.53 6.19 2.06
N SER A 231 -17.60 7.10 1.75
CA SER A 231 -16.50 6.83 0.84
C SER A 231 -15.60 5.73 1.39
N ASN A 232 -15.06 4.90 0.50
CA ASN A 232 -14.17 3.80 0.84
C ASN A 232 -13.00 3.63 -0.14
N ALA A 233 -12.89 4.48 -1.16
CA ALA A 233 -11.82 4.37 -2.14
C ALA A 233 -11.14 5.72 -2.36
N TYR A 234 -9.85 5.67 -2.71
CA TYR A 234 -9.05 6.86 -3.02
C TYR A 234 -7.94 6.51 -4.02
N ARG A 235 -7.39 7.52 -4.70
CA ARG A 235 -6.27 7.31 -5.61
C ARG A 235 -4.95 7.17 -4.91
N SER A 236 -4.11 6.25 -5.41
CA SER A 236 -2.71 6.20 -5.04
C SER A 236 -1.93 7.40 -5.60
N MET A 237 -0.73 7.64 -5.09
CA MET A 237 0.18 8.69 -5.60
C MET A 237 0.41 8.58 -7.12
N ASN A 238 0.42 7.36 -7.65
CA ASN A 238 0.67 7.07 -9.06
C ASN A 238 -0.62 6.96 -9.88
N ASN A 239 -1.76 7.44 -9.36
CA ASN A 239 -3.08 7.36 -9.99
C ASN A 239 -3.70 5.94 -10.04
N GLY A 240 -3.17 5.01 -9.23
CA GLY A 240 -3.82 3.72 -8.97
C GLY A 240 -5.05 3.88 -8.09
N LEU A 241 -5.75 2.80 -7.78
CA LEU A 241 -6.93 2.81 -6.92
C LEU A 241 -6.71 1.98 -5.67
N HIS A 242 -6.95 2.55 -4.50
CA HIS A 242 -7.07 1.80 -3.24
C HIS A 242 -8.53 1.75 -2.85
N VAL A 243 -9.07 0.56 -2.60
CA VAL A 243 -10.44 0.36 -2.10
C VAL A 243 -10.39 -0.32 -0.74
N ILE A 244 -10.80 0.38 0.31
CA ILE A 244 -10.90 -0.14 1.67
C ILE A 244 -12.16 -1.01 1.77
N CYS A 245 -11.97 -2.25 2.18
CA CYS A 245 -13.03 -3.26 2.30
C CYS A 245 -13.18 -3.64 3.78
N PRO A 246 -14.35 -3.42 4.40
CA PRO A 246 -14.55 -3.66 5.84
C PRO A 246 -14.61 -5.15 6.21
N ASP A 247 -14.87 -6.03 5.24
CA ASP A 247 -14.83 -7.49 5.43
C ASP A 247 -13.96 -8.16 4.35
N LYS A 248 -12.76 -8.57 4.76
CA LYS A 248 -11.81 -9.30 3.90
C LYS A 248 -12.38 -10.56 3.30
N ASN A 249 -13.36 -11.21 3.94
CA ASN A 249 -13.90 -12.48 3.45
C ASN A 249 -14.73 -12.28 2.18
N GLN A 250 -15.25 -11.08 1.94
CA GLN A 250 -15.96 -10.72 0.70
C GLN A 250 -15.01 -10.67 -0.50
N VAL A 251 -13.77 -10.22 -0.30
CA VAL A 251 -12.85 -9.91 -1.41
C VAL A 251 -11.71 -10.90 -1.59
N ARG A 252 -11.28 -11.60 -0.54
CA ARG A 252 -10.12 -12.52 -0.59
C ARG A 252 -10.28 -13.68 -1.58
N GLY A 253 -11.53 -14.06 -1.88
CA GLY A 253 -11.85 -15.15 -2.81
C GLY A 253 -11.94 -14.73 -4.27
N ILE A 254 -11.78 -13.43 -4.57
CA ILE A 254 -11.88 -12.91 -5.94
C ILE A 254 -10.59 -13.22 -6.70
N ASP A 255 -10.72 -13.87 -7.85
CA ASP A 255 -9.60 -14.10 -8.77
C ASP A 255 -9.36 -12.87 -9.65
N PHE A 256 -8.44 -12.00 -9.22
CA PHE A 256 -8.03 -10.83 -9.98
C PHE A 256 -7.02 -11.14 -11.10
N SER A 257 -6.57 -12.39 -11.28
CA SER A 257 -5.59 -12.72 -12.33
C SER A 257 -6.09 -12.41 -13.74
N VAL A 258 -7.41 -12.37 -13.93
CA VAL A 258 -8.08 -11.97 -15.18
C VAL A 258 -7.78 -10.52 -15.57
N VAL A 259 -7.51 -9.64 -14.61
CA VAL A 259 -7.11 -8.24 -14.85
C VAL A 259 -5.73 -8.19 -15.54
N ASP A 260 -4.84 -9.13 -15.22
CA ASP A 260 -3.47 -9.23 -15.74
C ASP A 260 -3.23 -10.42 -16.67
N LYS A 261 -4.27 -10.89 -17.38
CA LYS A 261 -4.16 -11.98 -18.37
C LYS A 261 -3.57 -13.29 -17.79
N GLY A 262 -3.86 -13.58 -16.53
CA GLY A 262 -3.48 -14.83 -15.86
C GLY A 262 -2.24 -14.72 -14.95
N VAL A 263 -1.74 -13.52 -14.66
CA VAL A 263 -0.75 -13.34 -13.59
C VAL A 263 -1.46 -13.45 -12.23
N TYR A 264 -1.25 -14.57 -11.55
CA TYR A 264 -1.88 -14.89 -10.28
C TYR A 264 -1.03 -14.39 -9.11
N MET A 265 -1.53 -13.38 -8.39
CA MET A 265 -1.06 -12.87 -7.09
C MET A 265 0.45 -12.59 -6.92
N GLY A 266 0.81 -11.86 -5.87
CA GLY A 266 2.20 -11.51 -5.56
C GLY A 266 2.80 -10.45 -6.47
N ARG A 267 4.14 -10.42 -6.54
CA ARG A 267 4.96 -9.29 -7.03
C ARG A 267 4.65 -8.75 -8.44
N TRP A 268 3.89 -9.49 -9.25
CA TRP A 268 3.65 -9.17 -10.67
C TRP A 268 2.20 -8.88 -11.01
N ALA A 269 1.28 -9.03 -10.05
CA ALA A 269 -0.11 -8.63 -10.23
C ALA A 269 -0.21 -7.11 -10.09
N SER A 270 -1.04 -6.49 -10.93
CA SER A 270 -1.43 -5.08 -10.81
C SER A 270 -2.62 -4.88 -9.89
N VAL A 271 -3.23 -5.96 -9.40
CA VAL A 271 -4.28 -5.92 -8.40
C VAL A 271 -3.95 -6.91 -7.29
N SER A 272 -3.92 -6.44 -6.05
CA SER A 272 -3.70 -7.26 -4.86
C SER A 272 -4.77 -7.00 -3.81
N VAL A 273 -5.14 -8.06 -3.08
CA VAL A 273 -5.94 -7.95 -1.86
C VAL A 273 -4.97 -7.89 -0.70
N GLU A 274 -4.91 -6.74 -0.04
CA GLU A 274 -3.94 -6.42 0.98
C GLU A 274 -4.59 -6.49 2.37
N ILE A 275 -4.43 -7.66 3.02
CA ILE A 275 -4.95 -7.92 4.36
C ILE A 275 -3.99 -7.36 5.39
N ASP A 276 -4.52 -6.55 6.32
CA ASP A 276 -3.79 -5.92 7.41
C ASP A 276 -2.58 -5.05 7.02
N LYS A 277 -2.47 -4.65 5.75
CA LYS A 277 -1.48 -3.67 5.30
C LYS A 277 -1.95 -2.25 5.55
N SER A 278 -0.98 -1.35 5.74
CA SER A 278 -1.24 0.08 5.89
C SER A 278 -1.79 0.69 4.60
N VAL A 279 -2.78 1.56 4.74
CA VAL A 279 -3.25 2.48 3.70
C VAL A 279 -2.49 3.80 3.77
N LEU A 280 -2.60 4.60 2.72
CA LEU A 280 -2.00 5.93 2.69
C LEU A 280 -2.92 6.92 3.42
N LEU A 281 -2.48 7.45 4.55
CA LEU A 281 -3.19 8.52 5.25
C LEU A 281 -2.87 9.89 4.64
N TYR A 282 -1.59 10.13 4.37
CA TYR A 282 -1.14 11.39 3.81
C TYR A 282 0.16 11.25 3.03
N ALA A 283 0.27 11.97 1.91
CA ALA A 283 1.54 12.22 1.24
C ALA A 283 1.50 13.54 0.46
N LEU A 284 2.66 14.17 0.32
CA LEU A 284 2.91 15.21 -0.67
C LEU A 284 4.26 14.91 -1.30
N ALA A 285 4.27 14.41 -2.54
CA ALA A 285 5.49 14.04 -3.24
C ALA A 285 5.30 14.05 -4.76
N THR A 286 6.39 14.13 -5.51
CA THR A 286 6.35 13.92 -6.96
C THR A 286 6.25 12.42 -7.27
N PRO A 287 5.17 11.93 -7.89
CA PRO A 287 5.07 10.53 -8.27
C PRO A 287 6.05 10.21 -9.40
N ASN A 288 6.59 8.99 -9.41
CA ASN A 288 7.41 8.51 -10.52
C ASN A 288 6.57 7.89 -11.64
N GLY A 289 5.25 7.78 -11.45
CA GLY A 289 4.32 7.09 -12.34
C GLY A 289 4.51 5.57 -12.35
N TYR A 290 3.59 4.87 -13.03
CA TYR A 290 3.71 3.42 -13.24
C TYR A 290 4.70 3.06 -14.35
N ASP A 291 4.97 3.93 -15.32
CA ASP A 291 5.90 3.63 -16.43
C ASP A 291 7.33 3.30 -15.99
N ILE A 292 7.89 4.07 -15.06
CA ILE A 292 9.23 3.82 -14.54
C ILE A 292 9.23 2.55 -13.68
N GLN A 293 8.17 2.34 -12.89
CA GLN A 293 8.00 1.15 -12.06
C GLN A 293 7.87 -0.11 -12.92
N ASN A 294 7.02 -0.09 -13.95
CA ASN A 294 6.82 -1.15 -14.92
C ASN A 294 8.09 -1.46 -15.69
N LYS A 295 8.88 -0.47 -16.13
CA LYS A 295 10.19 -0.72 -16.79
C LYS A 295 11.21 -1.38 -15.87
N ILE A 296 11.18 -1.10 -14.56
CA ILE A 296 12.06 -1.75 -13.58
C ILE A 296 11.53 -3.16 -13.26
N GLN A 297 10.22 -3.30 -13.10
CA GLN A 297 9.55 -4.56 -12.86
C GLN A 297 9.73 -5.50 -14.05
N ASP A 298 9.46 -5.08 -15.28
CA ASP A 298 9.69 -5.85 -16.50
C ASP A 298 11.14 -6.31 -16.61
N ARG A 299 12.13 -5.45 -16.36
CA ARG A 299 13.54 -5.87 -16.36
C ARG A 299 13.79 -6.96 -15.31
N LYS A 300 13.22 -6.84 -14.11
CA LYS A 300 13.32 -7.85 -13.05
C LYS A 300 12.54 -9.12 -13.41
N TYR A 301 11.39 -9.02 -14.08
CA TYR A 301 10.57 -10.14 -14.52
C TYR A 301 11.25 -10.91 -15.64
N GLN A 302 11.79 -10.20 -16.64
CA GLN A 302 12.59 -10.80 -17.71
C GLN A 302 13.88 -11.44 -17.17
N ALA A 303 14.50 -10.85 -16.13
CA ALA A 303 15.60 -11.49 -15.42
C ALA A 303 15.15 -12.74 -14.66
N PHE A 304 14.01 -12.68 -13.98
CA PHE A 304 13.39 -13.82 -13.27
C PHE A 304 13.07 -14.99 -14.21
N LEU A 305 12.46 -14.71 -15.37
CA LEU A 305 12.19 -15.71 -16.42
C LEU A 305 13.48 -16.36 -16.95
N LYS A 306 14.58 -15.60 -17.02
CA LYS A 306 15.90 -16.13 -17.42
C LYS A 306 16.56 -17.01 -16.36
N THR A 307 16.28 -16.79 -15.06
CA THR A 307 16.91 -17.54 -13.95
C THR A 307 16.20 -18.84 -13.57
N GLY A 308 15.05 -19.15 -14.17
CA GLY A 308 14.34 -20.40 -13.95
C GLY A 308 13.33 -20.35 -12.79
N ASN A 309 12.17 -20.94 -13.05
CA ASN A 309 10.90 -20.75 -12.35
C ASN A 309 10.77 -21.60 -11.06
N ARG A 310 11.69 -21.50 -10.10
CA ARG A 310 11.62 -22.33 -8.87
C ARG A 310 10.62 -21.82 -7.81
N HIS A 311 10.06 -20.62 -7.95
CA HIS A 311 9.18 -20.03 -6.94
C HIS A 311 7.68 -20.16 -7.24
N GLN A 312 7.26 -20.40 -8.49
CA GLN A 312 5.83 -20.51 -8.83
C GLN A 312 5.23 -21.90 -8.55
N GLU A 313 6.04 -22.96 -8.41
CA GLU A 313 5.52 -24.28 -8.02
C GLU A 313 5.03 -24.34 -6.56
N HIS A 314 5.28 -23.31 -5.75
CA HIS A 314 4.80 -23.23 -4.37
C HIS A 314 3.42 -22.55 -4.21
N TYR A 315 2.90 -21.91 -5.26
CA TYR A 315 1.63 -21.17 -5.21
C TYR A 315 0.53 -21.80 -6.08
N LYS A 316 0.74 -23.05 -6.55
CA LYS A 316 -0.31 -23.93 -7.06
C LYS A 316 -0.68 -24.95 -6.01
#